data_AF-A0A6L8U2T5-F1
#
_entry.id   AF-A0A6L8U2T5-F1
#
_cell.length_a   1.000
_cell.length_b   1.000
_cell.length_c   1.000
_cell.angle_alpha   90.00
_cell.angle_beta   90.00
_cell.angle_gamma   90.00
#
_symmetry.space_group_name_H-M   'P 1'
#
loop_
_entity.id
_entity.type
_entity.pdbx_description
1 polymer ?
#
loop_
_entity_poly.entity_id
_entity_poly.type
_entity_poly.pdbx_seq_one_letter_code
_entity_poly.pdbx_strand_id
1 'polypeptide(L)'
;WYIYYAAGESGPPYVHQKTGVLQSLNDDALGGYKDLGTVYTGDNPDLKSDNIWAIDMTVFRHREKLYSVWSGWKKPAETDKTSQHLYIAEMENPFTVRSPRIKISSPLEPWETGGPLDLQEGPQVLKKGDNLFIVYSCRESWTIDYRLGILKLKNPGSDPLSPESWEKTGPVFSGPFGTGHCSFVKSPDGLEDWIIYHSKKSVKEGWQRDIRAQRFGWDSKGCPVFGEAVNTGESLVRPSGEYRLEKKLKRTGKAF
;
A
#
# COMPACT_ATOMS: atom_id res chain seq x y z
N TRP A 1 2.37 2.15 -18.75
CA TRP A 1 2.37 1.63 -17.36
C TRP A 1 3.34 2.42 -16.48
N TYR A 2 3.12 2.45 -15.16
CA TYR A 2 4.06 3.04 -14.20
C TYR A 2 4.33 2.07 -13.05
N ILE A 3 5.58 2.02 -12.57
CA ILE A 3 5.98 1.29 -11.36
C ILE A 3 6.57 2.30 -10.38
N TYR A 4 5.99 2.37 -9.18
CA TYR A 4 6.55 3.14 -8.07
C TYR A 4 7.38 2.20 -7.20
N TYR A 5 8.56 2.66 -6.78
CA TYR A 5 9.47 1.88 -5.95
C TYR A 5 10.16 2.78 -4.94
N ALA A 6 10.76 2.18 -3.91
CA ALA A 6 11.65 2.86 -2.99
C ALA A 6 13.10 2.45 -3.24
N ALA A 7 14.01 3.42 -3.27
CA ALA A 7 15.44 3.19 -3.34
C ALA A 7 16.20 4.27 -2.58
N GLY A 8 17.42 3.98 -2.17
CA GLY A 8 18.29 4.91 -1.45
C GLY A 8 19.69 4.33 -1.32
N GLU A 9 20.53 5.02 -0.56
CA GLU A 9 21.87 4.53 -0.25
C GLU A 9 21.81 3.18 0.47
N SER A 10 22.74 2.28 0.10
CA SER A 10 22.83 0.95 0.68
C SER A 10 23.41 0.98 2.08
N GLY A 11 22.89 0.13 2.96
CA GLY A 11 23.39 -0.06 4.32
C GLY A 11 22.63 0.73 5.38
N PRO A 12 22.80 0.35 6.66
CA PRO A 12 22.23 1.11 7.76
C PRO A 12 22.92 2.48 7.87
N PRO A 13 22.20 3.52 8.34
CA PRO A 13 20.87 3.45 8.95
C PRO A 13 19.70 3.63 7.96
N TYR A 14 19.84 3.37 6.65
CA TYR A 14 18.75 3.50 5.67
C TYR A 14 17.90 4.80 5.86
N VAL A 15 18.59 5.95 5.95
CA VAL A 15 17.97 7.28 6.12
C VAL A 15 17.74 8.02 4.80
N HIS A 16 18.22 7.45 3.69
CA HIS A 16 18.24 8.11 2.37
C HIS A 16 17.14 7.62 1.42
N GLN A 17 16.23 6.74 1.84
CA GLN A 17 15.23 6.13 0.98
C GLN A 17 14.26 7.18 0.44
N LYS A 18 13.99 7.08 -0.86
CA LYS A 18 13.11 7.95 -1.63
C LYS A 18 12.26 7.12 -2.56
N THR A 19 11.14 7.69 -2.97
CA THR A 19 10.29 7.11 -4.01
C THR A 19 10.84 7.44 -5.39
N GLY A 20 11.01 6.43 -6.23
CA GLY A 20 11.25 6.58 -7.67
C GLY A 20 10.06 6.08 -8.50
N VAL A 21 10.07 6.40 -9.78
CA VAL A 21 9.03 5.94 -10.72
C VAL A 21 9.62 5.53 -12.07
N LEU A 22 9.21 4.35 -12.52
CA LEU A 22 9.51 3.84 -13.86
C LEU A 22 8.28 4.00 -14.76
N GLN A 23 8.49 4.28 -16.04
CA GLN A 23 7.44 4.35 -17.07
C GLN A 23 7.70 3.28 -18.15
N SER A 24 6.69 2.46 -18.46
CA SER A 24 6.81 1.49 -19.56
C SER A 24 6.97 2.21 -20.89
N LEU A 25 7.81 1.66 -21.75
CA LEU A 25 8.10 2.16 -23.09
C LEU A 25 6.94 1.95 -24.07
N ASN A 26 5.97 1.09 -23.72
CA ASN A 26 4.84 0.73 -24.57
C ASN A 26 3.64 0.27 -23.72
N ASP A 27 2.63 -0.32 -24.38
CA ASP A 27 1.41 -0.79 -23.74
C ASP A 27 1.55 -2.18 -23.08
N ASP A 28 2.75 -2.77 -23.07
CA ASP A 28 3.06 -4.02 -22.36
C ASP A 28 3.58 -3.72 -20.94
N ALA A 29 2.88 -4.25 -19.92
CA ALA A 29 3.27 -4.12 -18.52
C ALA A 29 4.53 -4.94 -18.20
N LEU A 30 4.83 -5.97 -19.00
CA LEU A 30 6.02 -6.82 -18.88
C LEU A 30 7.16 -6.39 -19.81
N GLY A 31 6.95 -5.31 -20.57
CA GLY A 31 7.93 -4.74 -21.48
C GLY A 31 9.06 -3.98 -20.77
N GLY A 32 9.87 -3.27 -21.56
CA GLY A 32 10.94 -2.42 -21.03
C GLY A 32 10.41 -1.15 -20.36
N TYR A 33 11.17 -0.65 -19.37
CA TYR A 33 10.86 0.55 -18.61
C TYR A 33 11.98 1.58 -18.70
N LYS A 34 11.59 2.86 -18.73
CA LYS A 34 12.47 4.01 -18.53
C LYS A 34 12.36 4.50 -17.09
N ASP A 35 13.50 4.73 -16.44
CA ASP A 35 13.56 5.39 -15.14
C ASP A 35 13.31 6.90 -15.30
N LEU A 36 12.32 7.42 -14.58
CA LEU A 36 11.99 8.86 -14.55
C LEU A 36 12.61 9.56 -13.33
N GLY A 37 13.32 8.82 -12.47
CA GLY A 37 13.99 9.32 -11.29
C GLY A 37 13.08 9.45 -10.08
N THR A 38 13.54 10.24 -9.12
CA THR A 38 12.89 10.44 -7.83
C THR A 38 11.63 11.31 -7.97
N VAL A 39 10.52 10.83 -7.41
CA VAL A 39 9.30 11.63 -7.23
C VAL A 39 9.50 12.59 -6.06
N TYR A 40 9.14 13.86 -6.23
CA TYR A 40 9.25 14.84 -5.16
C TYR A 40 8.24 14.56 -4.03
N THR A 41 8.74 14.49 -2.78
CA THR A 41 8.01 14.16 -1.55
C THR A 41 8.40 15.09 -0.37
N GLY A 42 8.91 16.29 -0.65
CA GLY A 42 9.23 17.31 0.36
C GLY A 42 8.04 18.23 0.70
N ASP A 43 8.32 19.27 1.49
CA ASP A 43 7.30 20.19 2.00
C ASP A 43 6.96 21.32 1.01
N ASN A 44 7.90 21.72 0.14
CA ASN A 44 7.71 22.77 -0.85
C ASN A 44 7.95 22.28 -2.29
N PRO A 45 6.88 21.96 -3.06
CA PRO A 45 7.00 21.43 -4.42
C PRO A 45 7.75 22.35 -5.40
N ASP A 46 7.91 23.64 -5.08
CA ASP A 46 8.67 24.57 -5.91
C ASP A 46 10.19 24.41 -5.75
N LEU A 47 10.67 23.91 -4.59
CA LEU A 47 12.10 23.72 -4.34
C LEU A 47 12.67 22.51 -5.08
N LYS A 48 11.87 21.44 -5.21
CA LYS A 48 12.24 20.19 -5.90
C LYS A 48 13.54 19.52 -5.42
N SER A 49 14.06 19.89 -4.25
CA SER A 49 15.38 19.45 -3.77
C SER A 49 15.41 18.98 -2.31
N ASP A 50 14.40 19.30 -1.51
CA ASP A 50 14.30 19.00 -0.07
C ASP A 50 13.45 17.74 0.20
N ASN A 51 13.65 16.69 -0.59
CA ASN A 51 12.93 15.44 -0.40
C ASN A 51 13.19 14.82 0.97
N ILE A 52 12.11 14.36 1.60
CA ILE A 52 12.16 13.67 2.89
C ILE A 52 12.02 12.16 2.66
N TRP A 53 12.49 11.35 3.61
CA TRP A 53 12.37 9.90 3.58
C TRP A 53 10.94 9.48 3.21
N ALA A 54 10.81 8.65 2.16
CA ALA A 54 9.54 8.29 1.56
C ALA A 54 9.60 6.92 0.86
N ILE A 55 8.73 6.00 1.29
CA ILE A 55 8.60 4.66 0.71
C ILE A 55 7.13 4.31 0.44
N ASP A 56 6.91 3.21 -0.26
CA ASP A 56 5.59 2.58 -0.44
C ASP A 56 4.55 3.51 -1.08
N MET A 57 4.96 4.32 -2.05
CA MET A 57 4.03 5.19 -2.76
C MET A 57 3.01 4.37 -3.57
N THR A 58 1.74 4.68 -3.38
CA THR A 58 0.65 4.30 -4.27
C THR A 58 -0.08 5.53 -4.78
N VAL A 59 -0.79 5.39 -5.89
CA VAL A 59 -1.51 6.49 -6.53
C VAL A 59 -2.96 6.15 -6.78
N PHE A 60 -3.83 7.14 -6.70
CA PHE A 60 -5.24 6.98 -7.00
C PHE A 60 -5.84 8.25 -7.60
N ARG A 61 -6.87 8.05 -8.42
CA ARG A 61 -7.70 9.16 -8.88
C ARG A 61 -8.85 9.40 -7.91
N HIS A 62 -9.20 10.64 -7.65
CA HIS A 62 -10.43 11.00 -6.94
C HIS A 62 -10.92 12.33 -7.51
N ARG A 63 -12.18 12.39 -7.95
CA ARG A 63 -12.79 13.59 -8.55
C ARG A 63 -11.88 14.29 -9.59
N GLU A 64 -11.68 13.68 -10.76
CA GLU A 64 -10.83 14.18 -11.87
C GLU A 64 -9.33 14.40 -11.55
N LYS A 65 -8.94 14.41 -10.27
CA LYS A 65 -7.57 14.65 -9.81
C LYS A 65 -6.83 13.34 -9.54
N LEU A 66 -5.50 13.41 -9.61
CA LEU A 66 -4.58 12.33 -9.26
C LEU A 66 -3.91 12.67 -7.92
N TYR A 67 -3.81 11.68 -7.04
CA TYR A 67 -3.20 11.81 -5.73
C TYR A 67 -2.17 10.68 -5.53
N SER A 68 -1.08 11.00 -4.85
CA SER A 68 -0.13 10.02 -4.31
C SER A 68 -0.30 9.94 -2.79
N VAL A 69 -0.16 8.74 -2.23
CA VAL A 69 -0.05 8.49 -0.79
C VAL A 69 1.14 7.58 -0.52
N TRP A 70 1.91 7.84 0.52
CA TRP A 70 3.13 7.11 0.84
C TRP A 70 3.42 7.11 2.34
N SER A 71 4.33 6.23 2.77
CA SER A 71 4.92 6.27 4.11
C SER A 71 6.09 7.24 4.14
N GLY A 72 6.11 8.19 5.08
CA GLY A 72 7.18 9.18 5.16
C GLY A 72 7.52 9.63 6.58
N TRP A 73 8.68 10.28 6.71
CA TRP A 73 9.11 10.89 7.98
C TRP A 73 8.67 12.35 8.08
N LYS A 74 8.51 12.87 9.29
CA LYS A 74 8.19 14.30 9.49
C LYS A 74 9.29 15.23 8.98
N LYS A 75 10.55 14.87 9.19
CA LYS A 75 11.75 15.62 8.79
C LYS A 75 12.91 14.63 8.59
N PRO A 76 14.01 15.03 7.94
CA PRO A 76 15.23 14.23 7.93
C PRO A 76 15.65 13.82 9.35
N ALA A 77 16.20 12.63 9.48
CA ALA A 77 16.67 12.06 10.74
C ALA A 77 17.91 11.20 10.49
N GLU A 78 18.73 11.06 11.53
CA GLU A 78 20.01 10.33 11.48
C GLU A 78 19.85 8.81 11.75
N THR A 79 18.61 8.32 11.93
CA THR A 79 18.31 6.91 12.22
C THR A 79 17.04 6.44 11.52
N ASP A 80 17.03 5.18 11.07
CA ASP A 80 15.84 4.45 10.60
C ASP A 80 14.82 4.14 11.70
N LYS A 81 15.18 4.30 12.98
CA LYS A 81 14.25 4.24 14.11
C LYS A 81 13.44 5.54 14.24
N THR A 82 12.95 6.03 13.12
CA THR A 82 12.20 7.29 13.01
C THR A 82 10.75 6.97 12.66
N SER A 83 9.82 7.52 13.45
CA SER A 83 8.39 7.26 13.27
C SER A 83 7.94 7.60 11.85
N GLN A 84 7.13 6.71 11.29
CA GLN A 84 6.60 6.86 9.95
C GLN A 84 5.12 7.24 10.00
N HIS A 85 4.69 8.00 8.99
CA HIS A 85 3.34 8.53 8.88
C HIS A 85 2.84 8.41 7.44
N LEU A 86 1.53 8.41 7.24
CA LEU A 86 0.97 8.51 5.90
C LEU A 86 0.87 9.98 5.46
N TYR A 87 1.50 10.26 4.33
CA TYR A 87 1.42 11.54 3.64
C TYR A 87 0.69 11.41 2.32
N ILE A 88 -0.06 12.44 1.95
CA ILE A 88 -0.76 12.54 0.67
C ILE A 88 -0.35 13.83 -0.06
N ALA A 89 -0.31 13.81 -1.39
CA ALA A 89 -0.19 15.02 -2.20
C ALA A 89 -0.97 14.88 -3.50
N GLU A 90 -1.36 16.00 -4.07
CA GLU A 90 -1.95 16.07 -5.40
C GLU A 90 -0.85 16.00 -6.47
N MET A 91 -1.10 15.28 -7.55
CA MET A 91 -0.18 15.11 -8.66
C MET A 91 -0.67 15.84 -9.91
N GLU A 92 0.26 16.44 -10.65
CA GLU A 92 0.00 16.98 -11.99
C GLU A 92 -0.06 15.86 -13.03
N ASN A 93 0.86 14.91 -12.92
CA ASN A 93 0.98 13.73 -13.76
C ASN A 93 1.55 12.56 -12.93
N PRO A 94 1.62 11.33 -13.45
CA PRO A 94 2.05 10.16 -12.66
C PRO A 94 3.46 10.20 -12.07
N PHE A 95 4.27 11.22 -12.32
CA PHE A 95 5.63 11.35 -11.80
C PHE A 95 5.94 12.75 -11.22
N THR A 96 4.96 13.65 -11.19
CA THR A 96 5.13 15.04 -10.73
C THR A 96 4.09 15.38 -9.68
N VAL A 97 4.54 15.58 -8.44
CA VAL A 97 3.72 16.12 -7.34
C VAL A 97 3.59 17.63 -7.50
N ARG A 98 2.37 18.16 -7.30
CA ARG A 98 2.05 19.59 -7.50
C ARG A 98 1.59 20.33 -6.25
N SER A 99 1.40 19.63 -5.14
CA SER A 99 1.06 20.24 -3.85
C SER A 99 2.11 19.90 -2.80
N PRO A 100 2.20 20.68 -1.70
CA PRO A 100 2.84 20.20 -0.49
C PRO A 100 2.29 18.84 -0.08
N ARG A 101 3.13 18.04 0.58
CA ARG A 101 2.65 16.82 1.25
C ARG A 101 1.85 17.18 2.49
N ILE A 102 0.74 16.47 2.70
CA ILE A 102 -0.10 16.62 3.88
C ILE A 102 -0.06 15.32 4.68
N LYS A 103 0.26 15.42 5.97
CA LYS A 103 0.18 14.27 6.87
C LYS A 103 -1.27 13.98 7.20
N ILE A 104 -1.82 12.89 6.68
CA ILE A 104 -3.23 12.51 6.90
C ILE A 104 -3.42 11.55 8.06
N SER A 105 -2.35 10.88 8.52
CA SER A 105 -2.44 9.93 9.62
C SER A 105 -1.10 9.76 10.33
N SER A 106 -1.14 9.38 11.61
CA SER A 106 0.02 9.05 12.44
C SER A 106 -0.32 7.85 13.32
N PRO A 107 0.66 7.00 13.68
CA PRO A 107 0.48 5.85 14.57
C PRO A 107 0.23 6.38 15.99
N LEU A 108 -1.03 6.40 16.41
CA LEU A 108 -1.46 6.95 17.70
C LEU A 108 -2.39 6.00 18.44
N GLU A 109 -3.00 5.05 17.72
CA GLU A 109 -3.91 4.10 18.33
C GLU A 109 -3.14 3.01 19.10
N PRO A 110 -3.74 2.42 20.16
CA PRO A 110 -3.10 1.34 20.92
C PRO A 110 -2.72 0.12 20.06
N TRP A 111 -3.41 -0.11 18.94
CA TRP A 111 -3.11 -1.20 18.00
C TRP A 111 -2.04 -0.84 16.95
N GLU A 112 -1.64 0.44 16.88
CA GLU A 112 -0.57 0.93 16.01
C GLU A 112 0.78 1.05 16.72
N THR A 113 0.74 1.13 18.05
CA THR A 113 1.88 1.47 18.91
C THR A 113 2.26 0.30 19.83
N GLY A 114 3.32 0.47 20.63
CA GLY A 114 3.72 -0.49 21.67
C GLY A 114 4.83 -1.45 21.29
N GLY A 115 5.68 -1.08 20.34
CA GLY A 115 6.82 -1.88 19.89
C GLY A 115 8.06 -1.02 19.66
N PRO A 116 9.11 -1.57 19.02
CA PRO A 116 10.35 -0.84 18.78
C PRO A 116 10.21 0.41 17.89
N LEU A 117 9.17 0.53 17.06
CA LEU A 117 8.96 1.67 16.17
C LEU A 117 7.47 1.90 15.85
N ASP A 118 6.97 3.07 16.22
CA ASP A 118 5.63 3.51 15.82
C ASP A 118 5.63 3.94 14.34
N LEU A 119 4.96 3.15 13.49
CA LEU A 119 4.95 3.38 12.05
C LEU A 119 3.59 3.10 11.41
N GLN A 120 3.34 3.78 10.30
CA GLN A 120 2.30 3.46 9.32
C GLN A 120 2.94 3.42 7.94
N GLU A 121 2.82 2.29 7.24
CA GLU A 121 3.47 2.08 5.94
C GLU A 121 2.60 1.25 4.98
N GLY A 122 3.12 0.95 3.78
CA GLY A 122 2.42 0.13 2.80
C GLY A 122 0.98 0.58 2.48
N PRO A 123 0.71 1.87 2.22
CA PRO A 123 -0.63 2.30 1.88
C PRO A 123 -1.07 1.68 0.55
N GLN A 124 -2.29 1.16 0.54
CA GLN A 124 -2.94 0.58 -0.62
C GLN A 124 -4.35 1.13 -0.74
N VAL A 125 -4.65 1.69 -1.92
CA VAL A 125 -5.96 2.25 -2.20
C VAL A 125 -6.93 1.14 -2.60
N LEU A 126 -8.13 1.18 -2.01
CA LEU A 126 -9.24 0.29 -2.30
C LEU A 126 -10.52 1.12 -2.50
N LYS A 127 -11.35 0.75 -3.47
CA LYS A 127 -12.60 1.46 -3.80
C LYS A 127 -13.77 0.52 -3.94
N LYS A 128 -14.95 0.96 -3.49
CA LYS A 128 -16.22 0.24 -3.65
C LYS A 128 -17.37 1.22 -3.80
N GLY A 129 -17.92 1.32 -5.01
CA GLY A 129 -18.87 2.38 -5.34
C GLY A 129 -18.22 3.74 -5.06
N ASP A 130 -18.90 4.56 -4.27
CA ASP A 130 -18.40 5.88 -3.87
C ASP A 130 -17.46 5.86 -2.65
N ASN A 131 -17.27 4.71 -2.02
CA ASN A 131 -16.34 4.59 -0.89
C ASN A 131 -14.89 4.53 -1.38
N LEU A 132 -14.04 5.32 -0.72
CA LEU A 132 -12.59 5.33 -0.88
C LEU A 132 -11.91 4.94 0.44
N PHE A 133 -11.00 3.98 0.37
CA PHE A 133 -10.21 3.50 1.49
C PHE A 133 -8.72 3.60 1.17
N ILE A 134 -7.93 3.98 2.16
CA ILE A 134 -6.49 3.72 2.21
C ILE A 134 -6.29 2.67 3.29
N VAL A 135 -6.01 1.44 2.87
CA VAL A 135 -5.59 0.36 3.76
C VAL A 135 -4.09 0.53 3.97
N TYR A 136 -3.60 0.42 5.20
CA TYR A 136 -2.18 0.59 5.51
C TYR A 136 -1.74 -0.41 6.56
N SER A 137 -0.44 -0.62 6.66
CA SER A 137 0.15 -1.48 7.68
C SER A 137 0.66 -0.65 8.84
N CYS A 138 0.57 -1.19 10.05
CA CYS A 138 1.15 -0.62 11.26
C CYS A 138 1.81 -1.70 12.10
N ARG A 139 2.52 -1.28 13.15
CA ARG A 139 3.50 -2.13 13.86
C ARG A 139 4.62 -2.55 12.89
N GLU A 140 5.58 -3.32 13.37
CA GLU A 140 6.84 -3.51 12.66
C GLU A 140 6.82 -4.78 11.81
N SER A 141 7.16 -4.66 10.52
CA SER A 141 7.06 -5.76 9.53
C SER A 141 7.89 -7.02 9.87
N TRP A 142 8.83 -6.88 10.80
CA TRP A 142 9.69 -7.96 11.27
C TRP A 142 9.18 -8.63 12.56
N THR A 143 8.04 -8.20 13.11
CA THR A 143 7.43 -8.76 14.32
C THR A 143 6.12 -9.49 13.99
N ILE A 144 5.59 -10.24 14.96
CA ILE A 144 4.25 -10.85 14.83
C ILE A 144 3.11 -9.84 14.93
N ASP A 145 3.41 -8.61 15.37
CA ASP A 145 2.40 -7.59 15.60
C ASP A 145 1.98 -6.86 14.32
N TYR A 146 2.68 -7.05 13.21
CA TYR A 146 2.35 -6.40 11.94
C TYR A 146 0.89 -6.67 11.54
N ARG A 147 0.13 -5.62 11.25
CA ARG A 147 -1.32 -5.70 10.99
C ARG A 147 -1.79 -4.54 10.12
N LEU A 148 -3.03 -4.61 9.64
CA LEU A 148 -3.63 -3.57 8.81
C LEU A 148 -4.61 -2.67 9.58
N GLY A 149 -4.59 -1.38 9.24
CA GLY A 149 -5.62 -0.38 9.54
C GLY A 149 -6.24 0.19 8.26
N ILE A 150 -7.30 0.98 8.41
CA ILE A 150 -7.99 1.68 7.32
C ILE A 150 -8.13 3.17 7.64
N LEU A 151 -7.90 4.00 6.65
CA LEU A 151 -8.47 5.35 6.54
C LEU A 151 -9.60 5.32 5.51
N LYS A 152 -10.84 5.53 5.94
CA LYS A 152 -12.01 5.67 5.06
C LYS A 152 -12.27 7.15 4.82
N LEU A 153 -12.44 7.56 3.57
CA LEU A 153 -12.91 8.91 3.27
C LEU A 153 -14.37 9.04 3.76
N LYS A 154 -14.62 9.95 4.71
CA LYS A 154 -15.93 10.09 5.39
C LYS A 154 -17.08 10.31 4.40
N ASN A 155 -16.84 11.11 3.36
CA ASN A 155 -17.81 11.39 2.30
C ASN A 155 -17.15 11.35 0.92
N PRO A 156 -17.84 10.91 -0.15
CA PRO A 156 -17.29 10.90 -1.50
C PRO A 156 -16.89 12.30 -2.02
N GLY A 157 -17.57 13.34 -1.52
CA GLY A 157 -17.29 14.74 -1.86
C GLY A 157 -16.14 15.37 -1.06
N SER A 158 -15.66 14.71 0.00
CA SER A 158 -14.60 15.25 0.85
C SER A 158 -13.28 15.42 0.10
N ASP A 159 -12.49 16.41 0.51
CA ASP A 159 -11.13 16.62 0.00
C ASP A 159 -10.16 15.62 0.65
N PRO A 160 -9.52 14.72 -0.13
CA PRO A 160 -8.52 13.78 0.39
C PRO A 160 -7.32 14.44 1.05
N LEU A 161 -7.01 15.69 0.72
CA LEU A 161 -5.89 16.42 1.31
C LEU A 161 -6.17 16.92 2.72
N SER A 162 -7.43 16.94 3.17
CA SER A 162 -7.78 17.30 4.55
C SER A 162 -7.67 16.08 5.47
N PRO A 163 -6.82 16.10 6.52
CA PRO A 163 -6.76 15.01 7.49
C PRO A 163 -8.12 14.68 8.12
N GLU A 164 -8.96 15.70 8.33
CA GLU A 164 -10.29 15.56 8.93
C GLU A 164 -11.30 14.85 8.02
N SER A 165 -10.99 14.70 6.73
CA SER A 165 -11.82 13.93 5.79
C SER A 165 -11.73 12.43 6.01
N TRP A 166 -10.76 11.95 6.79
CA TRP A 166 -10.51 10.53 7.00
C TRP A 166 -11.04 10.05 8.34
N GLU A 167 -11.69 8.89 8.33
CA GLU A 167 -12.06 8.12 9.51
C GLU A 167 -11.10 6.93 9.63
N LYS A 168 -10.41 6.82 10.76
CA LYS A 168 -9.48 5.72 11.02
C LYS A 168 -10.19 4.55 11.72
N THR A 169 -9.92 3.33 11.28
CA THR A 169 -10.42 2.11 11.95
C THR A 169 -9.35 1.02 11.92
N GLY A 170 -9.23 0.27 13.01
CA GLY A 170 -8.35 -0.90 13.07
C GLY A 170 -8.35 -1.60 14.43
N PRO A 171 -7.65 -2.75 14.52
CA PRO A 171 -7.07 -3.47 13.39
C PRO A 171 -8.17 -4.10 12.52
N VAL A 172 -7.97 -4.12 11.20
CA VAL A 172 -8.96 -4.69 10.25
C VAL A 172 -8.51 -6.00 9.61
N PHE A 173 -7.24 -6.35 9.76
CA PHE A 173 -6.66 -7.61 9.31
C PHE A 173 -5.39 -7.91 10.10
N SER A 174 -5.32 -9.11 10.65
CA SER A 174 -4.18 -9.60 11.42
C SER A 174 -3.99 -11.10 11.22
N GLY A 175 -2.91 -11.64 11.79
CA GLY A 175 -2.66 -13.07 11.79
C GLY A 175 -1.54 -13.42 12.77
N PRO A 176 -1.38 -14.71 13.12
CA PRO A 176 -0.45 -15.17 14.15
C PRO A 176 1.03 -14.92 13.84
N PHE A 177 1.36 -14.56 12.60
CA PHE A 177 2.74 -14.37 12.14
C PHE A 177 3.03 -12.94 11.67
N GLY A 178 2.18 -11.96 11.98
CA GLY A 178 2.31 -10.60 11.46
C GLY A 178 2.03 -10.55 9.95
N THR A 179 1.10 -9.71 9.55
CA THR A 179 0.62 -9.63 8.17
C THR A 179 0.38 -8.19 7.73
N GLY A 180 0.77 -7.88 6.50
CA GLY A 180 0.53 -6.55 5.96
C GLY A 180 1.09 -6.34 4.56
N HIS A 181 1.30 -5.07 4.26
CA HIS A 181 1.65 -4.49 2.96
C HIS A 181 0.88 -5.18 1.83
N CYS A 182 -0.43 -5.00 1.85
CA CYS A 182 -1.36 -5.71 0.97
C CYS A 182 -1.55 -5.02 -0.39
N SER A 183 -2.08 -5.77 -1.35
CA SER A 183 -2.68 -5.29 -2.59
C SER A 183 -4.04 -5.98 -2.81
N PHE A 184 -4.83 -5.47 -3.75
CA PHE A 184 -6.16 -6.00 -4.06
C PHE A 184 -6.29 -6.33 -5.53
N VAL A 185 -6.85 -7.50 -5.82
CA VAL A 185 -7.15 -7.94 -7.18
C VAL A 185 -8.55 -8.53 -7.25
N LYS A 186 -9.08 -8.60 -8.46
CA LYS A 186 -10.30 -9.34 -8.75
C LYS A 186 -9.97 -10.77 -9.16
N SER A 187 -10.91 -11.68 -8.94
CA SER A 187 -10.88 -12.99 -9.59
C SER A 187 -10.91 -12.84 -11.13
N PRO A 188 -10.47 -13.85 -11.90
CA PRO A 188 -10.49 -13.83 -13.36
C PRO A 188 -11.83 -13.48 -14.02
N ASP A 189 -12.96 -13.78 -13.39
CA ASP A 189 -14.29 -13.40 -13.87
C ASP A 189 -14.84 -12.09 -13.28
N GLY A 190 -14.08 -11.43 -12.41
CA GLY A 190 -14.42 -10.14 -11.80
C GLY A 190 -15.40 -10.22 -10.63
N LEU A 191 -15.86 -11.42 -10.25
CA LEU A 191 -16.95 -11.60 -9.29
C LEU A 191 -16.51 -11.60 -7.82
N GLU A 192 -15.22 -11.85 -7.56
CA GLU A 192 -14.67 -11.89 -6.21
C GLU A 192 -13.58 -10.84 -6.02
N ASP A 193 -13.50 -10.32 -4.80
CA ASP A 193 -12.44 -9.46 -4.33
C ASP A 193 -11.43 -10.28 -3.52
N TRP A 194 -10.15 -10.13 -3.83
CA TRP A 194 -9.06 -10.87 -3.22
C TRP A 194 -8.04 -9.89 -2.64
N ILE A 195 -7.64 -10.15 -1.39
CA ILE A 195 -6.50 -9.48 -0.76
C ILE A 195 -5.26 -10.35 -1.01
N ILE A 196 -4.20 -9.72 -1.50
CA ILE A 196 -2.86 -10.29 -1.58
C ILE A 196 -2.02 -9.59 -0.53
N TYR A 197 -1.30 -10.32 0.29
CA TYR A 197 -0.56 -9.75 1.41
C TYR A 197 0.66 -10.61 1.72
N HIS A 198 1.60 -10.08 2.48
CA HIS A 198 2.67 -10.90 3.03
C HIS A 198 2.41 -11.27 4.49
N SER A 199 2.97 -12.41 4.91
CA SER A 199 2.98 -12.86 6.30
C SER A 199 4.35 -13.43 6.63
N LYS A 200 4.81 -13.32 7.88
CA LYS A 200 6.06 -14.00 8.28
C LYS A 200 5.87 -15.52 8.27
N LYS A 201 6.99 -16.22 8.11
CA LYS A 201 7.08 -17.69 8.14
C LYS A 201 7.09 -18.28 9.55
N SER A 202 7.43 -17.47 10.56
CA SER A 202 7.52 -17.91 11.96
C SER A 202 7.34 -16.73 12.92
N VAL A 203 7.18 -17.04 14.21
CA VAL A 203 7.08 -16.03 15.27
C VAL A 203 8.40 -15.32 15.55
N LYS A 204 9.55 -15.90 15.14
CA LYS A 204 10.87 -15.29 15.33
C LYS A 204 10.97 -13.97 14.58
N GLU A 205 11.52 -12.93 15.21
CA GLU A 205 11.74 -11.65 14.54
C GLU A 205 12.60 -11.76 13.28
N GLY A 206 12.27 -10.96 12.26
CA GLY A 206 13.00 -10.89 11.00
C GLY A 206 12.09 -10.86 9.77
N TRP A 207 12.70 -10.89 8.58
CA TRP A 207 12.04 -10.58 7.30
C TRP A 207 11.68 -11.79 6.42
N GLN A 208 11.79 -13.01 6.96
CA GLN A 208 11.37 -14.23 6.27
C GLN A 208 9.85 -14.26 6.11
N ARG A 209 9.38 -13.98 4.89
CA ARG A 209 7.96 -13.77 4.56
C ARG A 209 7.55 -14.59 3.34
N ASP A 210 6.27 -14.93 3.27
CA ASP A 210 5.60 -15.48 2.08
C ASP A 210 4.49 -14.54 1.63
N ILE A 211 4.18 -14.56 0.34
CA ILE A 211 2.99 -13.93 -0.21
C ILE A 211 1.82 -14.90 -0.10
N ARG A 212 0.68 -14.41 0.39
CA ARG A 212 -0.57 -15.13 0.53
C ARG A 212 -1.68 -14.36 -0.16
N ALA A 213 -2.76 -15.07 -0.52
CA ALA A 213 -3.96 -14.46 -1.07
C ALA A 213 -5.20 -15.16 -0.52
N GLN A 214 -6.22 -14.38 -0.19
CA GLN A 214 -7.53 -14.91 0.20
C GLN A 214 -8.66 -14.00 -0.30
N ARG A 215 -9.83 -14.59 -0.49
CA ARG A 215 -11.04 -13.82 -0.79
C ARG A 215 -11.47 -13.01 0.44
N PHE A 216 -11.99 -11.82 0.20
CA PHE A 216 -12.65 -11.02 1.24
C PHE A 216 -14.05 -10.58 0.83
N GLY A 217 -14.82 -10.07 1.81
CA GLY A 217 -16.19 -9.63 1.65
C GLY A 217 -16.37 -8.13 1.87
N TRP A 218 -17.63 -7.69 1.81
CA TRP A 218 -18.03 -6.31 2.09
C TRP A 218 -19.20 -6.34 3.06
N ASP A 219 -19.24 -5.43 4.02
CA ASP A 219 -20.39 -5.26 4.89
C ASP A 219 -21.53 -4.48 4.20
N SER A 220 -22.66 -4.30 4.90
CA SER A 220 -23.82 -3.58 4.38
C SER A 220 -23.57 -2.07 4.15
N LYS A 221 -22.51 -1.51 4.72
CA LYS A 221 -22.07 -0.11 4.51
C LYS A 221 -21.02 0.00 3.41
N GLY A 222 -20.65 -1.10 2.76
CA GLY A 222 -19.63 -1.16 1.73
C GLY A 222 -18.20 -1.02 2.28
N CYS A 223 -17.97 -1.30 3.56
CA CYS A 223 -16.63 -1.43 4.14
C CYS A 223 -16.07 -2.85 3.90
N PRO A 224 -14.76 -2.99 3.65
CA PRO A 224 -14.16 -4.30 3.41
C PRO A 224 -14.13 -5.13 4.70
N VAL A 225 -14.39 -6.43 4.57
CA VAL A 225 -14.32 -7.41 5.66
C VAL A 225 -13.30 -8.47 5.24
N PHE A 226 -12.06 -8.30 5.69
CA PHE A 226 -10.93 -9.17 5.30
C PHE A 226 -10.91 -10.53 6.00
N GLY A 227 -11.55 -10.62 7.18
CA GLY A 227 -11.45 -11.80 8.05
C GLY A 227 -10.10 -11.86 8.74
N GLU A 228 -9.67 -13.07 9.10
CA GLU A 228 -8.33 -13.34 9.63
C GLU A 228 -7.41 -13.87 8.52
N ALA A 229 -6.11 -13.63 8.63
CA ALA A 229 -5.15 -14.17 7.68
C ALA A 229 -5.13 -15.71 7.74
N VAL A 230 -5.36 -16.35 6.61
CA VAL A 230 -5.39 -17.82 6.51
C VAL A 230 -4.03 -18.43 6.83
N ASN A 231 -4.05 -19.64 7.40
CA ASN A 231 -2.84 -20.35 7.78
C ASN A 231 -2.14 -20.98 6.57
N THR A 232 -0.81 -21.15 6.67
CA THR A 232 -0.07 -21.90 5.66
C THR A 232 -0.56 -23.35 5.63
N GLY A 233 -0.78 -23.90 4.44
CA GLY A 233 -1.26 -25.27 4.25
C GLY A 233 -2.79 -25.42 4.31
N GLU A 234 -3.51 -24.34 4.62
CA GLU A 234 -4.97 -24.33 4.53
C GLU A 234 -5.41 -24.40 3.06
N SER A 235 -6.36 -25.29 2.77
CA SER A 235 -6.91 -25.44 1.43
C SER A 235 -7.94 -24.35 1.16
N LEU A 236 -7.68 -23.51 0.16
CA LEU A 236 -8.61 -22.48 -0.28
C LEU A 236 -9.33 -22.90 -1.57
N VAL A 237 -10.55 -22.40 -1.73
CA VAL A 237 -11.24 -22.44 -3.02
C VAL A 237 -10.46 -21.56 -4.00
N ARG A 238 -10.18 -22.08 -5.20
CA ARG A 238 -9.53 -21.32 -6.27
C ARG A 238 -10.36 -20.08 -6.62
N PRO A 239 -9.75 -18.96 -7.04
CA PRO A 239 -10.48 -17.79 -7.51
C PRO A 239 -11.51 -18.15 -8.58
N SER A 240 -12.71 -17.58 -8.47
CA SER A 240 -13.78 -17.75 -9.45
C SER A 240 -13.31 -17.43 -10.88
N GLY A 241 -13.79 -18.20 -11.86
CA GLY A 241 -13.37 -18.08 -13.26
C GLY A 241 -12.00 -18.64 -13.62
N GLU A 242 -11.13 -18.95 -12.64
CA GLU A 242 -9.75 -19.36 -12.88
C GLU A 242 -9.67 -20.68 -13.69
N TYR A 243 -10.51 -21.67 -13.39
CA TYR A 243 -10.55 -22.93 -14.14
C TYR A 243 -10.84 -22.73 -15.64
N ARG A 244 -11.70 -21.77 -15.98
CA ARG A 244 -12.05 -21.46 -17.37
C ARG A 244 -10.88 -20.76 -18.07
N LEU A 245 -10.18 -19.87 -17.36
CA LEU A 245 -8.97 -19.20 -17.85
C LEU A 245 -7.87 -20.21 -18.13
N GLU A 246 -7.57 -21.11 -17.18
CA GLU A 246 -6.57 -22.16 -17.32
C GLU A 246 -6.84 -23.04 -18.56
N LYS A 247 -8.08 -23.49 -18.73
CA LYS A 247 -8.49 -24.26 -19.91
C LYS A 247 -8.30 -23.49 -21.22
N LYS A 248 -8.61 -22.19 -21.24
CA LYS A 248 -8.42 -21.35 -22.43
C LYS A 248 -6.94 -21.22 -22.78
N LEU A 249 -6.09 -20.95 -21.79
CA LEU A 249 -4.64 -20.80 -21.97
C LEU A 249 -4.00 -22.07 -22.53
N LYS A 250 -4.33 -23.23 -21.94
CA LYS A 250 -3.89 -24.55 -22.44
C LYS A 250 -4.28 -24.79 -23.90
N ARG A 251 -5.49 -24.38 -24.31
CA ARG A 251 -5.94 -24.50 -25.71
C ARG A 251 -5.21 -23.58 -26.67
N THR A 252 -4.72 -22.43 -26.20
CA THR A 252 -4.05 -21.42 -27.03
C THR A 252 -2.53 -21.57 -27.10
N GLY A 253 -1.95 -22.57 -26.44
CA GLY A 253 -0.49 -22.78 -26.40
C GLY A 253 0.28 -21.69 -25.64
N LYS A 254 -0.43 -20.75 -24.99
CA LYS A 254 0.16 -19.75 -24.10
C LYS A 254 0.15 -20.33 -22.69
N ALA A 255 1.25 -20.96 -22.28
CA ALA A 255 1.50 -21.23 -20.88
C ALA A 255 2.08 -19.98 -20.21
N PHE A 256 1.83 -19.80 -18.92
CA PHE A 256 2.57 -18.85 -18.08
C PHE A 256 4.02 -19.31 -17.93
#